data_AF-A0A3M5WA41-F1
#
_entry.id   AF-A0A3M5WA41-F1
#
_cell.length_a   1.000
_cell.length_b   1.000
_cell.length_c   1.000
_cell.angle_alpha   90.00
_cell.angle_beta   90.00
_cell.angle_gamma   90.00
#
_symmetry.space_group_name_H-M   'P 1'
#
loop_
_entity.id
_entity.type
_entity.pdbx_description
1 polymer ?
#
loop_
_entity_poly.entity_id
_entity_poly.type
_entity_poly.pdbx_seq_one_letter_code
_entity_poly.pdbx_strand_id
1 'polypeptide(L)' 'MAKGPVFDELAIHQWQVHCDSCNAELNFEFMVESKLGVKAQKPAANARIAELGWKTDGEKHLCKKCQEKAA' A
#
# COMPACT_ATOMS: atom_id res chain seq x y z
N MET A 1 18.82 2.46 -35.04
CA MET A 1 18.33 2.95 -33.74
C MET A 1 17.67 1.78 -33.02
N ALA A 2 18.35 1.20 -32.04
CA ALA A 2 17.73 0.21 -31.16
C ALA A 2 16.81 0.98 -30.21
N LYS A 3 15.49 0.86 -30.37
CA LYS A 3 14.55 1.28 -29.34
C LYS A 3 14.73 0.27 -28.20
N GLY A 4 15.48 0.66 -27.17
CA GLY A 4 15.58 -0.12 -25.94
C GLY A 4 14.17 -0.40 -25.41
N PRO A 5 13.97 -1.49 -24.64
CA PRO A 5 12.66 -1.80 -24.10
C PRO A 5 12.13 -0.58 -23.37
N VAL A 6 10.87 -0.22 -23.64
CA VAL A 6 10.15 0.75 -22.84
C VAL A 6 10.08 0.12 -21.46
N PHE A 7 10.91 0.58 -20.53
CA PHE A 7 10.64 0.33 -19.13
C PHE A 7 9.34 1.07 -18.87
N ASP A 8 8.24 0.32 -18.74
CA ASP A 8 7.06 0.82 -18.04
C ASP A 8 7.53 1.03 -16.60
N GLU A 9 8.12 2.20 -16.33
CA GLU A 9 8.88 2.47 -15.12
C GLU A 9 7.95 2.29 -13.93
N LEU A 10 8.12 1.20 -13.18
CA LEU A 10 7.50 1.04 -11.87
C LEU A 10 8.26 1.95 -10.90
N ALA A 11 7.55 2.91 -10.31
CA ALA A 11 8.08 3.74 -9.24
C ALA A 11 7.86 3.02 -7.91
N ILE A 12 8.94 2.88 -7.12
CA ILE A 12 8.85 2.42 -5.74
C ILE A 12 8.45 3.61 -4.88
N HIS A 13 7.39 3.44 -4.10
CA HIS A 13 6.91 4.40 -3.12
C HIS A 13 6.93 3.78 -1.73
N GLN A 14 7.32 4.57 -0.74
CA GLN A 14 7.21 4.20 0.67
C GLN A 14 5.98 4.88 1.26
N TRP A 15 5.20 4.15 2.05
CA TRP A 15 4.09 4.71 2.81
C TRP A 15 4.03 4.11 4.20
N GLN A 16 3.46 4.89 5.10
CA GLN A 16 3.33 4.60 6.50
C GLN A 16 1.86 4.81 6.88
N VAL A 17 1.28 3.82 7.54
CA VAL A 17 -0.07 3.90 8.11
C VAL A 17 -0.03 3.51 9.58
N HIS A 18 -0.96 4.05 10.35
CA HIS A 18 -1.13 3.72 11.77
C HIS A 18 -2.43 2.95 11.96
N CYS A 19 -2.40 1.97 12.86
CA CYS A 19 -3.58 1.21 13.22
C CYS A 19 -4.52 2.11 14.03
N ASP A 20 -5.76 2.30 13.58
CA ASP A 20 -6.76 3.13 14.24
C ASP A 20 -7.15 2.66 15.65
N SER A 21 -6.85 1.39 15.99
CA SER A 21 -7.23 0.81 17.29
C SER A 21 -6.10 0.79 18.32
N CYS A 22 -4.86 0.56 17.91
CA CYS A 22 -3.73 0.40 18.83
C CYS A 22 -2.53 1.29 18.49
N ASN A 23 -2.64 2.14 17.48
CA ASN A 23 -1.58 3.01 16.97
C ASN A 23 -0.30 2.27 16.56
N ALA A 24 -0.39 0.98 16.26
CA ALA A 24 0.71 0.23 15.66
C ALA A 24 1.06 0.84 14.30
N GLU A 25 2.35 0.94 14.01
CA GLU A 25 2.83 1.50 12.75
C GLU A 25 3.13 0.39 11.73
N LEU A 26 2.68 0.60 10.50
CA LEU A 26 3.08 -0.19 9.34
C LEU A 26 3.78 0.73 8.34
N ASN A 27 5.09 0.57 8.21
CA ASN A 27 5.87 1.18 7.15
C ASN A 27 6.16 0.12 6.09
N PHE A 28 5.85 0.42 4.83
CA PHE A 28 6.00 -0.53 3.73
C PHE A 28 6.27 0.17 2.41
N GLU A 29 6.86 -0.59 1.50
CA GLU A 29 7.12 -0.17 0.13
C GLU A 29 6.17 -0.88 -0.83
N PHE A 30 5.74 -0.15 -1.84
CA PHE A 30 4.87 -0.64 -2.91
C PHE A 30 5.26 0.00 -4.24
N MET A 31 4.99 -0.71 -5.33
CA MET A 31 5.32 -0.26 -6.68
C MET A 31 4.06 0.22 -7.39
N VAL A 32 4.18 1.33 -8.11
CA VAL A 32 3.11 1.89 -8.95
C VAL A 32 3.68 2.16 -10.33
N GLU A 33 2.90 1.86 -11.36
CA GLU A 33 3.28 2.25 -12.72
C GLU A 33 3.34 3.78 -12.83
N SER A 34 4.50 4.31 -13.20
CA SER A 34 4.75 5.77 -13.20
C SER A 34 3.76 6.53 -14.06
N LYS A 35 3.21 5.89 -15.11
CA LYS A 35 2.22 6.46 -16.02
C LYS A 35 0.86 6.71 -15.36
N LEU A 36 0.50 5.94 -14.33
CA LEU A 36 -0.77 6.10 -13.61
C LEU A 36 -0.71 7.22 -12.56
N GLY A 37 0.51 7.61 -12.16
CA GLY A 37 0.78 8.72 -11.25
C GLY A 37 0.17 8.55 -9.85
N VAL A 38 0.06 9.66 -9.12
CA VAL A 38 -0.38 9.71 -7.71
C VAL A 38 -1.76 9.09 -7.50
N LYS A 39 -2.64 9.12 -8.52
CA LYS A 39 -3.98 8.54 -8.44
C LYS A 39 -3.97 7.03 -8.23
N ALA A 40 -2.96 6.32 -8.72
CA ALA A 40 -2.80 4.88 -8.52
C ALA A 40 -2.06 4.53 -7.23
N GLN A 41 -1.45 5.50 -6.53
CA GLN A 41 -0.74 5.21 -5.28
C GLN A 41 -1.66 4.69 -4.18
N LYS A 42 -2.77 5.39 -3.92
CA LYS A 42 -3.74 4.99 -2.89
C LYS A 42 -4.29 3.57 -3.10
N PRO A 43 -4.82 3.18 -4.28
CA PRO A 43 -5.30 1.82 -4.49
C PRO A 43 -4.17 0.78 -4.45
N ALA A 44 -2.99 1.06 -5.01
CA ALA A 44 -1.87 0.12 -5.00
C ALA A 44 -1.37 -0.16 -3.57
N ALA A 45 -1.31 0.86 -2.73
CA ALA A 45 -0.92 0.66 -1.36
C ALA A 45 -2.02 0.08 -0.48
N ASN A 46 -3.30 0.37 -0.73
CA ASN A 46 -4.38 -0.37 -0.07
C ASN A 46 -4.31 -1.87 -0.38
N ALA A 47 -3.99 -2.23 -1.62
CA ALA A 47 -3.72 -3.62 -1.99
C ALA A 47 -2.52 -4.17 -1.20
N ARG A 48 -1.42 -3.40 -1.14
CA ARG A 48 -0.23 -3.81 -0.38
C ARG A 48 -0.49 -4.00 1.12
N ILE A 49 -1.25 -3.11 1.75
CA ILE A 49 -1.67 -3.22 3.15
C ILE A 49 -2.45 -4.53 3.36
N ALA A 50 -3.37 -4.86 2.45
CA ALA A 50 -4.11 -6.12 2.48
C ALA A 50 -3.19 -7.35 2.34
N GLU A 51 -2.20 -7.31 1.45
CA GLU A 51 -1.20 -8.38 1.30
C GLU A 51 -0.35 -8.58 2.57
N LEU A 52 -0.08 -7.50 3.31
CA LEU A 52 0.64 -7.53 4.59
C LEU A 52 -0.24 -8.03 5.75
N GLY A 53 -1.48 -8.43 5.49
CA GLY A 53 -2.42 -8.96 6.48
C GLY A 53 -3.11 -7.88 7.32
N TRP A 54 -3.08 -6.63 6.88
CA TRP A 54 -3.83 -5.54 7.49
C TRP A 54 -5.18 -5.39 6.82
N LYS A 55 -6.19 -4.97 7.58
CA LYS A 55 -7.54 -4.74 7.08
C LYS A 55 -7.71 -3.24 6.88
N THR A 56 -8.15 -2.86 5.70
CA THR A 56 -8.57 -1.48 5.41
C THR A 56 -10.10 -1.46 5.31
N ASP A 57 -10.74 -0.66 6.16
CA ASP A 57 -12.18 -0.44 6.20
C ASP A 57 -12.47 1.05 5.96
N GLY A 58 -12.74 1.39 4.70
CA GLY A 58 -12.82 2.79 4.25
C GLY A 58 -11.47 3.50 4.39
N GLU A 59 -11.37 4.40 5.37
CA GLU A 59 -10.15 5.14 5.70
C GLU A 59 -9.43 4.58 6.94
N LYS A 60 -10.00 3.57 7.60
CA LYS A 60 -9.42 2.95 8.79
C LYS A 60 -8.49 1.83 8.41
N HIS A 61 -7.35 1.75 9.08
CA HIS A 61 -6.40 0.65 8.96
C HIS A 61 -6.33 -0.10 10.28
N LEU A 62 -6.53 -1.42 10.24
CA LEU A 62 -6.47 -2.29 11.41
C LEU A 62 -5.39 -3.35 11.23
N CYS A 63 -4.47 -3.42 12.19
CA CYS A 63 -3.47 -4.47 12.24
C CYS A 63 -4.10 -5.82 12.57
N LYS A 64 -3.43 -6.93 12.20
CA LYS A 64 -3.92 -8.29 12.43
C LYS A 64 -4.40 -8.53 13.88
N LYS A 65 -3.64 -8.04 14.87
CA LYS A 65 -3.98 -8.18 16.29
C LYS A 65 -5.30 -7.50 16.67
N CYS A 66 -5.59 -6.34 16.08
CA CYS A 66 -6.83 -5.61 16.34
C CYS A 66 -8.01 -6.19 15.56
N GLN A 67 -7.76 -6.78 14.39
CA GLN A 67 -8.77 -7.53 13.66
C GLN A 67 -9.25 -8.73 14.47
N GLU A 68 -8.32 -9.50 15.07
CA GLU A 68 -8.65 -10.67 15.91
C GLU A 68 -9.41 -10.28 17.19
N LYS A 69 -9.21 -9.07 17.72
CA LYS A 69 -9.95 -8.55 18.89
C LYS A 69 -11.37 -8.09 18.56
N ALA A 70 -11.64 -7.75 17.30
CA ALA A 70 -12.94 -7.29 16.84
C ALA A 70 -13.82 -8.43 16.28
N ALA A 71 -13.28 -9.66 16.25
CA ALA A 71 -13.95 -10.87 15.77
C ALA A 71 -14.69 -11.61 16.88
#